data_AF-A0A916JLB7-F1
#
_entry.id   AF-A0A916JLB7-F1
#
_cell.length_a   1.000
_cell.length_b   1.000
_cell.length_c   1.000
_cell.angle_alpha   90.00
_cell.angle_beta   90.00
_cell.angle_gamma   90.00
#
_symmetry.space_group_name_H-M   'P 1'
#
loop_
_entity.id
_entity.type
_entity.pdbx_description
1 polymer ?
#
loop_
_entity_poly.entity_id
_entity_poly.type
_entity_poly.pdbx_seq_one_letter_code
_entity_poly.pdbx_strand_id
1 'polypeptide(L)'
;MKLSYLITLSIPIILIGCSLFRFDASSYPEAELPPGTMKIGDNFYFDQTEITNHHWCEYLYWTQQVYGESSKEYLDALPKSTAWIELDSSYAYLDTFYLRHPSYRDYPAVGLSFQQVNNFAQWRSDRVFEYLLIREEVIEFNPNFNRDTFFTIEKYFTGNYLDYEPDERFIHYPSYSIPSMKDYIILDALQDSINYKFDQYCLKKDNQWTPIRCREVRIQRQNETPWFEEPTAPVIQSKKGKYRPISHLNGNVMEFTSKPYLYFGLSYLDSCNQSRGLLRYDTSESNAYTGFRNVCTFKKWGK
;
A
#
# COMPACT_ATOMS: atom_id res chain seq x y z
N MET A 1 -55.04 -53.94 32.07
CA MET A 1 -54.85 -53.46 30.67
C MET A 1 -53.80 -52.38 30.68
N LYS A 2 -52.82 -52.49 29.79
CA LYS A 2 -51.52 -51.81 29.81
C LYS A 2 -51.65 -50.31 29.50
N LEU A 3 -51.07 -49.44 30.34
CA LEU A 3 -50.76 -48.06 29.96
C LEU A 3 -49.26 -48.00 29.65
N SER A 4 -48.93 -47.96 28.36
CA SER A 4 -47.58 -47.81 27.83
C SER A 4 -47.12 -46.36 27.96
N TYR A 5 -46.15 -46.11 28.83
CA TYR A 5 -45.43 -44.83 28.89
C TYR A 5 -44.36 -44.79 27.79
N LEU A 6 -44.57 -43.95 26.78
CA LEU A 6 -43.56 -43.53 25.82
C LEU A 6 -42.70 -42.44 26.50
N ILE A 7 -41.50 -42.81 26.96
CA ILE A 7 -40.49 -41.86 27.41
C ILE A 7 -39.82 -41.30 26.15
N THR A 8 -40.25 -40.12 25.70
CA THR A 8 -39.49 -39.34 24.71
C THR A 8 -38.32 -38.69 25.41
N LEU A 9 -37.12 -39.26 25.25
CA LEU A 9 -35.84 -38.63 25.61
C LEU A 9 -35.60 -37.47 24.64
N SER A 10 -36.04 -36.26 25.00
CA SER A 10 -35.62 -35.03 24.34
C SER A 10 -34.18 -34.73 24.78
N ILE A 11 -33.21 -35.10 23.93
CA ILE A 11 -31.82 -34.68 24.06
C ILE A 11 -31.81 -33.15 23.94
N PRO A 12 -31.38 -32.39 24.96
CA PRO A 12 -31.19 -30.96 24.79
C PRO A 12 -29.99 -30.80 23.83
N ILE A 13 -30.26 -30.39 22.60
CA ILE A 13 -29.23 -29.88 21.70
C ILE A 13 -28.76 -28.59 22.36
N ILE A 14 -27.69 -28.71 23.15
CA ILE A 14 -26.89 -27.56 23.55
C ILE A 14 -26.26 -27.07 22.26
N LEU A 15 -26.95 -26.12 21.60
CA LEU A 15 -26.32 -25.22 20.65
C LEU A 15 -25.27 -24.49 21.46
N ILE A 16 -24.07 -25.05 21.49
CA ILE A 16 -22.85 -24.29 21.74
C ILE A 16 -22.82 -23.33 20.56
N GLY A 17 -23.52 -22.21 20.73
CA GLY A 17 -23.35 -21.05 19.89
C GLY A 17 -21.87 -20.83 19.88
N CYS A 18 -21.28 -21.01 18.70
CA CYS A 18 -19.90 -20.70 18.46
C CYS A 18 -19.80 -19.18 18.68
N SER A 19 -19.65 -18.76 19.94
CA SER A 19 -18.95 -17.54 20.27
C SER A 19 -17.50 -17.82 19.89
N LEU A 20 -17.25 -17.91 18.58
CA LEU A 20 -16.07 -17.32 17.99
C LEU A 20 -15.96 -15.98 18.71
N PHE A 21 -14.89 -15.82 19.47
CA PHE A 21 -14.36 -14.51 19.79
C PHE A 21 -14.27 -13.78 18.46
N ARG A 22 -15.35 -13.09 18.08
CA ARG A 22 -15.29 -11.99 17.15
C ARG A 22 -14.42 -11.03 17.90
N PHE A 23 -13.17 -10.94 17.47
CA PHE A 23 -12.31 -9.84 17.84
C PHE A 23 -13.07 -8.61 17.35
N ASP A 24 -13.81 -7.98 18.26
CA ASP A 24 -14.58 -6.81 17.94
C ASP A 24 -13.57 -5.67 17.84
N ALA A 25 -13.23 -5.32 16.61
CA ALA A 25 -12.35 -4.20 16.29
C ALA A 25 -12.95 -2.84 16.71
N SER A 26 -14.12 -2.84 17.36
CA SER A 26 -14.81 -1.66 17.91
C SER A 26 -14.10 -1.04 19.13
N SER A 27 -13.09 -1.67 19.72
CA SER A 27 -12.34 -1.07 20.84
C SER A 27 -11.30 -0.02 20.41
N TYR A 28 -11.20 0.27 19.10
CA TYR A 28 -10.47 1.42 18.60
C TYR A 28 -11.44 2.60 18.45
N PRO A 29 -11.11 3.80 18.95
CA PRO A 29 -11.88 5.00 18.60
C PRO A 29 -11.88 5.10 17.07
N GLU A 30 -13.05 4.81 16.48
CA GLU A 30 -13.37 4.80 15.05
C GLU A 30 -12.13 4.83 14.15
N ALA A 31 -11.46 3.68 14.02
CA ALA A 31 -10.11 3.61 13.42
C ALA A 31 -10.07 4.33 12.06
N GLU A 32 -9.49 5.53 12.05
CA GLU A 32 -9.12 6.17 10.79
C GLU A 32 -8.30 5.14 10.00
N LEU A 33 -8.72 4.90 8.76
CA LEU A 33 -8.04 3.97 7.87
C LEU A 33 -6.55 4.32 7.85
N PRO A 34 -5.63 3.33 7.88
CA PRO A 34 -4.22 3.60 7.72
C PRO A 34 -4.01 4.54 6.50
N PRO A 35 -3.21 5.60 6.61
CA PRO A 35 -3.16 6.66 5.59
C PRO A 35 -2.93 6.11 4.18
N GLY A 36 -3.75 6.53 3.22
CA GLY A 36 -3.67 6.10 1.81
C GLY A 36 -4.25 4.71 1.50
N THR A 37 -4.80 4.02 2.52
CA THR A 37 -5.36 2.68 2.35
C THR A 37 -6.88 2.66 2.25
N MET A 38 -7.41 1.50 1.85
CA MET A 38 -8.80 1.12 1.95
C MET A 38 -8.92 -0.20 2.69
N LYS A 39 -9.96 -0.34 3.52
CA LYS A 39 -10.28 -1.60 4.20
C LYS A 39 -10.83 -2.62 3.19
N ILE A 40 -10.15 -3.75 3.07
CA ILE A 40 -10.55 -4.88 2.20
C ILE A 40 -11.29 -5.94 3.00
N GLY A 41 -10.86 -6.17 4.24
CA GLY A 41 -11.45 -7.15 5.13
C GLY A 41 -11.19 -6.82 6.60
N ASP A 42 -11.48 -7.79 7.47
CA ASP A 42 -11.19 -7.65 8.90
C ASP A 42 -9.69 -7.57 9.13
N ASN A 43 -9.26 -6.47 9.76
CA ASN A 43 -7.85 -6.16 10.01
C ASN A 43 -6.95 -6.22 8.76
N PHE A 44 -7.50 -5.93 7.57
CA PHE A 44 -6.75 -6.01 6.31
C PHE A 44 -7.04 -4.80 5.43
N TYR A 45 -5.99 -4.04 5.14
CA TYR A 45 -6.03 -2.78 4.42
C TYR A 45 -5.05 -2.80 3.26
N PHE A 46 -5.41 -2.15 2.15
CA PHE A 46 -4.60 -2.10 0.94
C PHE A 46 -4.44 -0.66 0.48
N ASP A 47 -3.25 -0.29 0.02
CA ASP A 47 -3.05 0.98 -0.66
C ASP A 47 -3.94 1.11 -1.89
N GLN A 48 -4.55 2.29 -2.02
CA GLN A 48 -5.45 2.61 -3.14
C GLN A 48 -4.69 2.76 -4.46
N THR A 49 -3.44 3.21 -4.40
CA THR A 49 -2.57 3.53 -5.55
C THR A 49 -1.18 2.94 -5.34
N GLU A 50 -0.35 2.95 -6.37
CA GLU A 50 1.08 2.73 -6.22
C GLU A 50 1.70 3.81 -5.31
N ILE A 51 2.81 3.47 -4.65
CA ILE A 51 3.64 4.42 -3.92
C ILE A 51 4.25 5.40 -4.92
N THR A 52 4.10 6.69 -4.63
CA THR A 52 4.53 7.78 -5.52
C THR A 52 5.96 8.22 -5.25
N ASN A 53 6.53 8.95 -6.20
CA ASN A 53 7.78 9.69 -6.00
C ASN A 53 7.69 10.62 -4.78
N HIS A 54 6.53 11.24 -4.52
CA HIS A 54 6.33 12.05 -3.33
C HIS A 54 6.57 11.27 -2.04
N HIS A 55 5.91 10.12 -1.89
CA HIS A 55 6.05 9.26 -0.72
C HIS A 55 7.51 8.79 -0.56
N TRP A 56 8.17 8.43 -1.67
CA TRP A 56 9.59 8.04 -1.62
C TRP A 56 10.51 9.20 -1.21
N CYS A 57 10.25 10.41 -1.69
CA CYS A 57 10.98 11.60 -1.27
C CYS A 57 10.79 11.93 0.21
N GLU A 58 9.62 11.67 0.81
CA GLU A 58 9.42 11.78 2.26
C GLU A 58 10.30 10.78 3.02
N TYR A 59 10.39 9.54 2.53
CA TYR A 59 11.29 8.53 3.09
C TYR A 59 12.76 8.93 2.98
N LEU A 60 13.20 9.43 1.83
CA LEU A 60 14.56 9.93 1.62
C LEU A 60 14.86 11.13 2.54
N TYR A 61 13.94 12.08 2.64
CA TYR A 61 14.08 13.24 3.50
C TYR A 61 14.26 12.82 4.96
N TRP A 62 13.37 11.95 5.47
CA TRP A 62 13.48 11.44 6.83
C TRP A 62 14.81 10.71 7.07
N THR A 63 15.20 9.85 6.13
CA THR A 63 16.45 9.06 6.25
C THR A 63 17.67 9.99 6.25
N GLN A 64 17.67 11.03 5.41
CA GLN A 64 18.72 12.05 5.39
C GLN A 64 18.82 12.80 6.72
N GLN A 65 17.68 13.21 7.30
CA GLN A 65 17.67 13.94 8.57
C GLN A 65 18.17 13.08 9.74
N VAL A 66 17.75 11.81 9.80
CA VAL A 66 18.11 10.92 10.92
C VAL A 66 19.55 10.43 10.81
N TYR A 67 19.97 9.98 9.63
CA TYR A 67 21.23 9.26 9.46
C TYR A 67 22.34 10.11 8.84
N GLY A 68 22.01 11.18 8.12
CA GLY A 68 22.92 12.02 7.34
C GLY A 68 22.98 11.64 5.86
N GLU A 69 23.33 12.60 5.00
CA GLU A 69 23.38 12.41 3.54
C GLU A 69 24.50 11.47 3.05
N SER A 70 25.59 11.36 3.82
CA SER A 70 26.71 10.46 3.51
C SER A 70 26.56 9.08 4.16
N SER A 71 25.42 8.82 4.81
CA SER A 71 25.18 7.59 5.55
C SER A 71 24.87 6.42 4.63
N LYS A 72 25.21 5.20 5.07
CA LYS A 72 24.85 3.99 4.33
C LYS A 72 23.32 3.87 4.19
N GLU A 73 22.59 4.22 5.24
CA GLU A 73 21.12 4.15 5.27
C GLU A 73 20.49 5.05 4.20
N TYR A 74 20.98 6.29 4.04
CA TYR A 74 20.50 7.20 3.01
C TYR A 74 20.92 6.77 1.60
N LEU A 75 22.19 6.39 1.41
CA LEU A 75 22.70 5.98 0.11
C LEU A 75 22.01 4.70 -0.40
N ASP A 76 21.76 3.73 0.48
CA ASP A 76 21.03 2.50 0.15
C ASP A 76 19.54 2.78 -0.16
N ALA A 77 18.98 3.91 0.30
CA ALA A 77 17.59 4.29 0.02
C ALA A 77 17.42 5.01 -1.33
N LEU A 78 18.51 5.47 -1.96
CA LEU A 78 18.44 6.15 -3.25
C LEU A 78 18.05 5.16 -4.37
N PRO A 79 16.99 5.46 -5.16
CA PRO A 79 16.67 4.66 -6.33
C PRO A 79 17.83 4.65 -7.35
N LYS A 80 17.87 3.60 -8.17
CA LYS A 80 18.83 3.48 -9.25
C LYS A 80 18.69 4.63 -10.23
N SER A 81 19.70 5.48 -10.31
CA SER A 81 19.69 6.70 -11.12
C SER A 81 19.79 6.47 -12.63
N THR A 82 20.02 5.23 -13.08
CA THR A 82 20.16 4.85 -14.51
C THR A 82 19.00 3.98 -15.00
N ALA A 83 17.94 3.83 -14.19
CA ALA A 83 16.84 2.93 -14.51
C ALA A 83 16.16 3.27 -15.85
N TRP A 84 16.12 4.55 -16.24
CA TRP A 84 15.47 5.00 -17.47
C TRP A 84 16.39 4.87 -18.68
N ILE A 85 17.64 5.33 -18.61
CA ILE A 85 18.58 5.21 -19.74
C ILE A 85 18.90 3.76 -20.08
N GLU A 86 18.92 2.87 -19.09
CA GLU A 86 19.12 1.42 -19.31
C GLU A 86 17.91 0.76 -19.97
N LEU A 87 16.71 1.30 -19.78
CA LEU A 87 15.52 0.85 -20.49
C LEU A 87 15.56 1.33 -21.95
N ASP A 88 15.76 2.64 -22.16
CA ASP A 88 15.89 3.25 -23.48
C ASP A 88 16.67 4.56 -23.38
N SER A 89 17.66 4.75 -24.24
CA SER A 89 18.48 5.97 -24.24
C SER A 89 17.70 7.26 -24.51
N SER A 90 16.53 7.17 -25.15
CA SER A 90 15.61 8.30 -25.33
C SER A 90 15.02 8.82 -24.01
N TYR A 91 14.99 7.99 -22.96
CA TYR A 91 14.50 8.36 -21.62
C TYR A 91 15.58 8.90 -20.68
N ALA A 92 16.80 9.18 -21.16
CA ALA A 92 17.89 9.67 -20.32
C ALA A 92 17.57 10.95 -19.51
N TYR A 93 16.62 11.77 -19.97
CA TYR A 93 16.16 12.95 -19.22
C TYR A 93 15.43 12.57 -17.91
N LEU A 94 14.75 11.42 -17.89
CA LEU A 94 13.98 10.96 -16.73
C LEU A 94 14.87 10.54 -15.56
N ASP A 95 16.09 10.04 -15.82
CA ASP A 95 17.08 9.73 -14.77
C ASP A 95 17.38 10.93 -13.85
N THR A 96 17.30 12.15 -14.40
CA THR A 96 17.56 13.38 -13.63
C THR A 96 16.30 13.91 -12.94
N PHE A 97 15.15 13.87 -13.62
CA PHE A 97 13.97 14.61 -13.19
C PHE A 97 12.87 13.76 -12.57
N TYR A 98 12.75 12.48 -12.91
CA TYR A 98 11.57 11.67 -12.58
C TYR A 98 11.30 11.61 -11.07
N LEU A 99 12.31 11.37 -10.25
CA LEU A 99 12.12 11.27 -8.80
C LEU A 99 11.80 12.62 -8.13
N ARG A 100 12.43 13.71 -8.58
CA ARG A 100 12.50 14.97 -7.80
C ARG A 100 11.71 16.12 -8.39
N HIS A 101 11.38 16.08 -9.68
CA HIS A 101 10.71 17.20 -10.33
C HIS A 101 9.23 17.25 -9.94
N PRO A 102 8.67 18.43 -9.59
CA PRO A 102 7.27 18.56 -9.14
C PRO A 102 6.23 17.95 -10.10
N SER A 103 6.46 17.99 -11.42
CA SER A 103 5.57 17.38 -12.41
C SER A 103 5.44 15.86 -12.28
N TYR A 104 6.45 15.18 -11.74
CA TYR A 104 6.46 13.74 -11.54
C TYR A 104 6.15 13.33 -10.09
N ARG A 105 5.76 14.29 -9.24
CA ARG A 105 5.49 14.06 -7.80
C ARG A 105 4.51 12.92 -7.56
N ASP A 106 3.42 12.88 -8.32
CA ASP A 106 2.34 11.90 -8.15
C ASP A 106 2.53 10.63 -9.00
N TYR A 107 3.67 10.48 -9.68
CA TYR A 107 3.96 9.30 -10.49
C TYR A 107 4.50 8.15 -9.63
N PRO A 108 4.35 6.88 -10.05
CA PRO A 108 4.84 5.74 -9.27
C PRO A 108 6.36 5.81 -9.11
N ALA A 109 6.85 5.53 -7.91
CA ALA A 109 8.28 5.38 -7.66
C ALA A 109 8.80 4.10 -8.33
N VAL A 110 9.89 4.24 -9.08
CA VAL A 110 10.56 3.15 -9.84
C VAL A 110 12.07 3.19 -9.62
N GLY A 111 12.82 2.25 -10.19
CA GLY A 111 14.26 2.13 -9.96
C GLY A 111 14.58 1.57 -8.57
N LEU A 112 13.65 0.80 -8.00
CA LEU A 112 13.72 0.30 -6.62
C LEU A 112 14.11 -1.18 -6.58
N SER A 113 14.85 -1.57 -5.56
CA SER A 113 15.15 -2.96 -5.23
C SER A 113 14.14 -3.56 -4.26
N PHE A 114 14.11 -4.90 -4.19
CA PHE A 114 13.28 -5.62 -3.22
C PHE A 114 13.58 -5.20 -1.77
N GLN A 115 14.86 -5.00 -1.42
CA GLN A 115 15.24 -4.58 -0.07
C GLN A 115 14.71 -3.17 0.24
N GLN A 116 14.83 -2.24 -0.72
CA GLN A 116 14.37 -0.86 -0.56
C GLN A 116 12.87 -0.79 -0.29
N VAL A 117 12.05 -1.50 -1.04
CA VAL A 117 10.58 -1.45 -0.85
C VAL A 117 10.15 -2.04 0.51
N ASN A 118 10.87 -3.06 1.02
CA ASN A 118 10.62 -3.60 2.35
C ASN A 118 11.06 -2.63 3.46
N ASN A 119 12.21 -1.98 3.32
CA ASN A 119 12.67 -0.94 4.26
C ASN A 119 11.68 0.22 4.32
N PHE A 120 11.14 0.64 3.16
CA PHE A 120 10.10 1.66 3.11
C PHE A 120 8.83 1.23 3.86
N ALA A 121 8.38 -0.01 3.71
CA ALA A 121 7.19 -0.51 4.41
C ALA A 121 7.40 -0.53 5.94
N GLN A 122 8.60 -0.91 6.41
CA GLN A 122 8.95 -0.82 7.82
C GLN A 122 8.96 0.62 8.31
N TRP A 123 9.65 1.52 7.60
CA TRP A 123 9.67 2.95 7.91
C TRP A 123 8.25 3.55 8.00
N ARG A 124 7.38 3.22 7.04
CA ARG A 124 5.99 3.68 7.03
C ARG A 124 5.21 3.17 8.24
N SER A 125 5.47 1.94 8.69
CA SER A 125 4.88 1.39 9.91
C SER A 125 5.25 2.23 11.13
N ASP A 126 6.54 2.54 11.29
CA ASP A 126 7.04 3.38 12.38
C ASP A 126 6.43 4.79 12.34
N ARG A 127 6.46 5.45 11.18
CA ARG A 127 5.94 6.83 11.04
C ARG A 127 4.44 6.94 11.27
N VAL A 128 3.66 5.98 10.76
CA VAL A 128 2.20 6.00 10.95
C VAL A 128 1.88 5.73 12.42
N PHE A 129 2.60 4.82 13.09
CA PHE A 129 2.36 4.58 14.51
C PHE A 129 2.77 5.78 15.37
N GLU A 130 3.94 6.39 15.11
CA GLU A 130 4.38 7.64 15.74
C GLU A 130 3.32 8.74 15.60
N TYR A 131 2.80 8.93 14.39
CA TYR A 131 1.71 9.88 14.14
C TYR A 131 0.45 9.59 14.97
N LEU A 132 0.04 8.32 15.08
CA LEU A 132 -1.13 7.93 15.87
C LEU A 132 -0.91 8.24 17.36
N LEU A 133 0.27 7.92 17.90
CA LEU A 133 0.59 8.20 19.29
C LEU A 133 0.62 9.71 19.58
N ILE A 134 1.16 10.53 18.66
CA ILE A 134 1.17 11.99 18.80
C ILE A 134 -0.24 12.56 18.72
N ARG A 135 -1.05 12.11 17.76
CA ARG A 135 -2.43 12.57 17.55
C ARG A 135 -3.29 12.33 18.80
N GLU A 136 -3.07 11.20 19.46
CA GLU A 136 -3.81 10.77 20.64
C GLU A 136 -3.14 11.23 21.96
N GLU A 137 -2.18 12.14 21.86
CA GLU A 137 -1.48 12.77 22.99
C GLU A 137 -0.80 11.74 23.93
N VAL A 138 -0.39 10.59 23.39
CA VAL A 138 0.36 9.55 24.12
C VAL A 138 1.84 9.90 24.19
N ILE A 139 2.38 10.46 23.11
CA ILE A 139 3.74 10.98 23.06
C ILE A 139 3.72 12.40 22.48
N GLU A 140 4.70 13.21 22.87
CA GLU A 140 4.88 14.54 22.28
C GLU A 140 5.60 14.48 20.93
N PHE A 141 5.29 15.43 20.05
CA PHE A 141 6.05 15.59 18.81
C PHE A 141 7.50 16.00 19.11
N ASN A 142 8.45 15.16 18.70
CA ASN A 142 9.87 15.47 18.80
C ASN A 142 10.37 16.07 17.47
N PRO A 143 10.73 17.37 17.39
CA PRO A 143 11.28 17.97 16.18
C PRO A 143 12.74 17.57 15.91
N ASN A 144 13.44 16.99 16.89
CA ASN A 144 14.85 16.65 16.81
C ASN A 144 15.01 15.15 16.55
N PHE A 145 14.71 14.70 15.33
CA PHE A 145 14.89 13.30 14.91
C PHE A 145 16.33 13.08 14.40
N ASN A 146 17.18 12.56 15.27
CA ASN A 146 18.53 12.07 14.97
C ASN A 146 18.64 10.57 15.32
N ARG A 147 19.82 9.96 15.12
CA ARG A 147 20.05 8.52 15.38
C ARG A 147 19.69 8.06 16.80
N ASP A 148 19.79 8.93 17.80
CA ASP A 148 19.52 8.56 19.18
C ASP A 148 18.04 8.67 19.52
N THR A 149 17.37 9.67 18.96
CA THR A 149 16.04 10.12 19.38
C THR A 149 14.90 9.73 18.43
N PHE A 150 15.19 9.11 17.28
CA PHE A 150 14.14 8.72 16.33
C PHE A 150 13.27 7.59 16.88
N PHE A 151 11.98 7.67 16.57
CA PHE A 151 11.00 6.67 16.94
C PHE A 151 11.13 5.40 16.09
N THR A 152 10.99 4.25 16.76
CA THR A 152 10.56 3.00 16.13
C THR A 152 9.53 2.34 17.04
N ILE A 153 8.66 1.53 16.44
CA ILE A 153 7.71 0.68 17.17
C ILE A 153 8.46 -0.16 18.22
N GLU A 154 9.61 -0.73 17.85
CA GLU A 154 10.43 -1.54 18.74
C GLU A 154 10.98 -0.75 19.93
N LYS A 155 11.58 0.43 19.69
CA LYS A 155 12.08 1.29 20.77
C LYS A 155 10.98 1.68 21.74
N TYR A 156 9.80 2.05 21.21
CA TYR A 156 8.64 2.40 22.03
C TYR A 156 8.24 1.26 22.95
N PHE A 157 7.93 0.08 22.38
CA PHE A 157 7.44 -1.04 23.19
C PHE A 157 8.48 -1.70 24.11
N THR A 158 9.76 -1.46 23.88
CA THR A 158 10.84 -1.95 24.76
C THR A 158 11.25 -0.92 25.82
N GLY A 159 10.57 0.22 25.91
CA GLY A 159 10.90 1.30 26.87
C GLY A 159 12.17 2.06 26.53
N ASN A 160 12.68 1.92 25.31
CA ASN A 160 13.93 2.54 24.84
C ASN A 160 13.68 3.81 23.99
N TYR A 161 12.49 4.42 24.09
CA TYR A 161 12.14 5.65 23.38
C TYR A 161 11.84 6.78 24.37
N LEU A 162 12.79 7.70 24.55
CA LEU A 162 12.64 8.97 25.27
C LEU A 162 11.88 8.86 26.61
N ASP A 163 12.17 7.83 27.40
CA ASP A 163 11.55 7.53 28.71
C ASP A 163 10.01 7.34 28.68
N TYR A 164 9.42 7.14 27.50
CA TYR A 164 8.01 6.79 27.38
C TYR A 164 7.78 5.33 27.73
N GLU A 165 6.77 5.10 28.56
CA GLU A 165 6.22 3.78 28.83
C GLU A 165 5.11 3.44 27.81
N PRO A 166 5.04 2.20 27.30
CA PRO A 166 3.99 1.79 26.37
C PRO A 166 2.58 1.93 26.95
N ASP A 167 1.69 2.58 26.21
CA ASP A 167 0.29 2.74 26.61
C ASP A 167 -0.53 1.50 26.22
N GLU A 168 -1.26 0.93 27.18
CA GLU A 168 -2.08 -0.27 26.98
C GLU A 168 -3.20 -0.10 25.92
N ARG A 169 -3.64 1.15 25.68
CA ARG A 169 -4.61 1.46 24.63
C ARG A 169 -4.03 1.24 23.23
N PHE A 170 -2.70 1.33 23.08
CA PHE A 170 -1.97 1.28 21.81
C PHE A 170 -1.13 0.00 21.66
N ILE A 171 -1.57 -1.12 22.23
CA ILE A 171 -0.87 -2.40 22.09
C ILE A 171 -0.91 -3.01 20.68
N HIS A 172 -1.77 -2.51 19.79
CA HIS A 172 -1.72 -2.88 18.37
C HIS A 172 -1.17 -1.73 17.55
N TYR A 173 -0.26 -2.05 16.65
CA TYR A 173 0.43 -1.10 15.78
C TYR A 173 0.17 -1.45 14.30
N PRO A 174 0.13 -0.45 13.41
CA PRO A 174 0.03 -0.69 11.97
C PRO A 174 1.31 -1.33 11.45
N SER A 175 1.19 -2.49 10.79
CA SER A 175 2.29 -3.19 10.13
C SER A 175 2.04 -3.18 8.63
N TYR A 176 2.78 -2.32 7.94
CA TYR A 176 2.83 -2.29 6.48
C TYR A 176 3.83 -3.33 5.95
N SER A 177 3.50 -3.94 4.82
CA SER A 177 4.37 -4.86 4.11
C SER A 177 4.09 -4.87 2.62
N ILE A 178 5.01 -5.45 1.85
CA ILE A 178 4.76 -5.76 0.43
C ILE A 178 3.69 -6.85 0.33
N PRO A 179 2.67 -6.70 -0.54
CA PRO A 179 1.59 -7.68 -0.66
C PRO A 179 2.10 -9.03 -1.14
N SER A 180 1.57 -10.11 -0.58
CA SER A 180 1.78 -11.46 -1.09
C SER A 180 0.98 -11.71 -2.36
N MET A 181 1.29 -12.81 -3.05
CA MET A 181 0.47 -13.26 -4.19
C MET A 181 -1.01 -13.45 -3.80
N LYS A 182 -1.28 -13.95 -2.59
CA LYS A 182 -2.65 -14.18 -2.12
C LYS A 182 -3.38 -12.86 -1.93
N ASP A 183 -2.69 -11.84 -1.44
CA ASP A 183 -3.24 -10.51 -1.24
C ASP A 183 -3.66 -9.89 -2.57
N TYR A 184 -2.80 -9.99 -3.61
CA TYR A 184 -3.15 -9.53 -4.95
C TYR A 184 -4.29 -10.33 -5.59
N ILE A 185 -4.35 -11.65 -5.42
CA ILE A 185 -5.47 -12.47 -5.94
C ILE A 185 -6.79 -12.05 -5.29
N ILE A 186 -6.80 -11.82 -3.98
CA ILE A 186 -7.98 -11.31 -3.27
C ILE A 186 -8.36 -9.93 -3.82
N LEU A 187 -7.38 -9.06 -4.03
CA LEU A 187 -7.61 -7.72 -4.52
C LEU A 187 -8.19 -7.70 -5.94
N ASP A 188 -7.59 -8.46 -6.87
CA ASP A 188 -8.03 -8.57 -8.26
C ASP A 188 -9.47 -9.08 -8.35
N ALA A 189 -9.81 -10.10 -7.55
CA ALA A 189 -11.17 -10.65 -7.48
C ALA A 189 -12.20 -9.65 -6.93
N LEU A 190 -11.78 -8.75 -6.03
CA LEU A 190 -12.66 -7.75 -5.41
C LEU A 190 -12.66 -6.41 -6.14
N GLN A 191 -11.67 -6.15 -6.99
CA GLN A 191 -11.42 -4.84 -7.59
C GLN A 191 -12.66 -4.35 -8.34
N ASP A 192 -13.28 -5.19 -9.16
CA ASP A 192 -14.49 -4.80 -9.91
C ASP A 192 -15.66 -4.47 -8.98
N SER A 193 -15.86 -5.21 -7.89
CA SER A 193 -16.94 -4.96 -6.92
C SER A 193 -16.70 -3.68 -6.11
N ILE A 194 -15.45 -3.48 -5.68
CA ILE A 194 -14.98 -2.24 -5.05
C ILE A 194 -15.21 -1.07 -6.00
N ASN A 195 -14.81 -1.24 -7.26
CA ASN A 195 -14.83 -0.20 -8.28
C ASN A 195 -16.25 0.08 -8.80
N TYR A 196 -17.16 -0.90 -8.80
CA TYR A 196 -18.56 -0.77 -9.23
C TYR A 196 -19.32 0.27 -8.43
N LYS A 197 -19.04 0.41 -7.13
CA LYS A 197 -19.62 1.48 -6.29
C LYS A 197 -19.25 2.89 -6.78
N PHE A 198 -18.23 3.02 -7.64
CA PHE A 198 -17.78 4.27 -8.26
C PHE A 198 -18.34 4.50 -9.66
N ASP A 199 -18.80 3.45 -10.35
CA ASP A 199 -19.34 3.54 -11.73
C ASP A 199 -20.59 4.45 -11.82
N GLN A 200 -21.28 4.68 -10.71
CA GLN A 200 -22.39 5.64 -10.63
C GLN A 200 -21.96 7.11 -10.67
N TYR A 201 -20.74 7.45 -10.24
CA TYR A 201 -20.17 8.81 -10.34
C TYR A 201 -19.49 9.07 -11.69
N CYS A 202 -19.52 8.04 -12.54
CA CYS A 202 -18.89 7.92 -13.83
C CYS A 202 -19.83 8.26 -15.00
N LEU A 203 -21.08 8.56 -14.68
CA LEU A 203 -22.10 8.87 -15.68
C LEU A 203 -21.82 10.21 -16.38
N LYS A 204 -21.90 10.13 -17.71
CA LYS A 204 -21.70 11.17 -18.73
C LYS A 204 -22.03 12.58 -18.26
N LYS A 205 -21.04 13.46 -18.34
CA LYS A 205 -21.29 14.87 -18.69
C LYS A 205 -21.06 15.00 -20.20
N ASP A 206 -22.07 15.42 -20.94
CA ASP A 206 -21.96 15.87 -22.35
C ASP A 206 -21.45 14.84 -23.38
N ASN A 207 -21.82 13.56 -23.26
CA ASN A 207 -21.45 12.49 -24.22
C ASN A 207 -19.94 12.28 -24.45
N GLN A 208 -19.06 12.96 -23.72
CA GLN A 208 -17.62 12.81 -23.80
C GLN A 208 -17.13 11.97 -22.63
N TRP A 209 -16.37 10.92 -22.93
CA TRP A 209 -15.66 10.14 -21.93
C TRP A 209 -14.48 10.98 -21.42
N THR A 210 -14.58 11.55 -20.23
CA THR A 210 -13.41 12.13 -19.58
C THR A 210 -12.53 10.99 -19.04
N PRO A 211 -11.26 10.87 -19.43
CA PRO A 211 -10.35 9.79 -19.01
C PRO A 211 -10.21 9.63 -17.50
N ILE A 212 -10.55 10.69 -16.76
CA ILE A 212 -10.21 10.87 -15.34
C ILE A 212 -11.10 10.05 -14.39
N ARG A 213 -12.20 9.43 -14.83
CA ARG A 213 -13.11 8.80 -13.85
C ARG A 213 -13.48 7.35 -14.04
N CYS A 214 -13.42 6.80 -15.25
CA CYS A 214 -14.14 5.55 -15.52
C CYS A 214 -13.29 4.61 -16.35
N ARG A 215 -12.88 3.52 -15.68
CA ARG A 215 -11.97 2.47 -16.17
C ARG A 215 -10.53 2.95 -16.24
N GLU A 216 -9.62 2.05 -15.84
CA GLU A 216 -8.40 1.79 -16.61
C GLU A 216 -8.70 2.11 -18.09
N VAL A 217 -8.26 3.28 -18.54
CA VAL A 217 -8.88 3.95 -19.66
C VAL A 217 -8.85 2.97 -20.84
N ARG A 218 -10.01 2.72 -21.45
CA ARG A 218 -10.11 2.25 -22.83
C ARG A 218 -9.56 3.40 -23.69
N ILE A 219 -8.24 3.64 -23.62
CA ILE A 219 -7.54 4.57 -24.49
C ILE A 219 -7.77 4.03 -25.89
N GLN A 220 -8.12 4.88 -26.85
CA GLN A 220 -8.12 4.46 -28.24
C GLN A 220 -6.66 4.23 -28.63
N ARG A 221 -6.27 2.95 -28.62
CA ARG A 221 -4.89 2.46 -28.62
C ARG A 221 -4.36 2.50 -30.05
N GLN A 222 -3.45 3.40 -30.35
CA GLN A 222 -2.67 3.35 -31.58
C GLN A 222 -1.41 2.53 -31.31
N ASN A 223 -0.94 1.79 -32.32
CA ASN A 223 0.16 0.82 -32.20
C ASN A 223 1.53 1.42 -31.82
N GLU A 224 1.62 2.74 -31.63
CA GLU A 224 2.89 3.47 -31.53
C GLU A 224 3.17 4.03 -30.12
N THR A 225 2.17 4.16 -29.24
CA THR A 225 2.33 4.55 -27.82
C THR A 225 1.30 3.81 -26.94
N PRO A 226 1.71 2.79 -26.14
CA PRO A 226 0.71 1.86 -25.58
C PRO A 226 -0.14 2.44 -24.44
N TRP A 227 0.30 3.50 -23.74
CA TRP A 227 -0.41 4.05 -22.58
C TRP A 227 -0.43 5.59 -22.47
N PHE A 228 0.69 6.31 -22.61
CA PHE A 228 0.73 7.79 -22.54
C PHE A 228 1.85 8.38 -23.44
N GLU A 229 1.91 9.71 -23.59
CA GLU A 229 3.07 10.42 -24.22
C GLU A 229 4.36 10.21 -23.41
N GLU A 230 4.23 10.01 -22.09
CA GLU A 230 5.30 9.66 -21.16
C GLU A 230 5.18 8.17 -20.76
N PRO A 231 6.25 7.52 -20.29
CA PRO A 231 6.22 6.08 -20.00
C PRO A 231 5.25 5.71 -18.87
N THR A 232 5.11 6.52 -17.82
CA THR A 232 4.16 6.27 -16.71
C THR A 232 3.09 7.37 -16.61
N ALA A 233 2.09 7.16 -15.78
CA ALA A 233 1.05 8.13 -15.46
C ALA A 233 1.00 8.48 -13.97
N PRO A 234 0.55 9.69 -13.62
CA PRO A 234 0.34 10.08 -12.24
C PRO A 234 -0.78 9.25 -11.63
N VAL A 235 -0.59 8.84 -10.38
CA VAL A 235 -1.67 8.25 -9.58
C VAL A 235 -2.68 9.33 -9.25
N ILE A 236 -3.97 9.03 -9.42
CA ILE A 236 -5.03 10.02 -9.17
C ILE A 236 -5.31 10.05 -7.67
N GLN A 237 -4.61 10.93 -6.95
CA GLN A 237 -4.97 11.28 -5.58
C GLN A 237 -6.21 12.21 -5.61
N SER A 238 -7.37 11.72 -5.19
CA SER A 238 -8.59 12.54 -5.03
C SER A 238 -8.43 13.66 -3.98
N LYS A 239 -9.45 14.52 -3.89
CA LYS A 239 -9.57 15.57 -2.87
C LYS A 239 -10.25 15.01 -1.61
N LYS A 240 -10.01 15.60 -0.42
CA LYS A 240 -10.63 15.17 0.85
C LYS A 240 -12.15 14.93 0.70
N GLY A 241 -12.64 13.81 1.24
CA GLY A 241 -14.08 13.52 1.40
C GLY A 241 -14.78 12.72 0.29
N LYS A 242 -14.05 12.16 -0.69
CA LYS A 242 -14.63 11.24 -1.70
C LYS A 242 -13.94 9.89 -1.65
N TYR A 243 -14.73 8.82 -1.41
CA TYR A 243 -14.35 7.42 -1.57
C TYR A 243 -13.64 7.19 -2.91
N ARG A 244 -12.67 6.25 -3.00
CA ARG A 244 -11.86 6.03 -4.21
C ARG A 244 -11.74 4.57 -4.62
N PRO A 245 -11.68 4.31 -5.95
CA PRO A 245 -11.38 2.99 -6.48
C PRO A 245 -9.90 2.63 -6.23
N ILE A 246 -9.59 1.34 -6.35
CA ILE A 246 -8.20 0.87 -6.48
C ILE A 246 -7.74 1.18 -7.91
N SER A 247 -6.69 1.98 -8.06
CA SER A 247 -6.16 2.40 -9.35
C SER A 247 -5.02 1.50 -9.82
N HIS A 248 -4.89 1.40 -11.15
CA HIS A 248 -3.72 0.87 -11.87
C HIS A 248 -3.26 -0.53 -11.44
N LEU A 249 -4.16 -1.37 -10.93
CA LEU A 249 -3.80 -2.73 -10.54
C LEU A 249 -3.33 -3.60 -11.73
N ASN A 250 -3.70 -3.22 -12.96
CA ASN A 250 -3.35 -3.90 -14.21
C ASN A 250 -2.71 -2.96 -15.25
N GLY A 251 -1.73 -2.15 -14.86
CA GLY A 251 -1.02 -1.27 -15.78
C GLY A 251 -0.19 -0.23 -15.04
N ASN A 252 0.33 0.76 -15.78
CA ASN A 252 1.27 1.76 -15.28
C ASN A 252 2.62 1.13 -14.90
N VAL A 253 2.73 0.43 -13.77
CA VAL A 253 3.95 -0.32 -13.40
C VAL A 253 3.58 -1.71 -12.91
N MET A 254 4.43 -2.69 -13.18
CA MET A 254 4.35 -3.96 -12.45
C MET A 254 4.63 -3.71 -10.97
N GLU A 255 4.11 -4.56 -10.09
CA GLU A 255 4.23 -4.34 -8.65
C GLU A 255 4.99 -5.44 -7.95
N PHE A 256 5.90 -5.05 -7.04
CA PHE A 256 6.56 -5.99 -6.14
C PHE A 256 5.54 -6.87 -5.40
N THR A 257 5.83 -8.16 -5.34
CA THR A 257 5.19 -9.08 -4.39
C THR A 257 6.12 -9.35 -3.21
N SER A 258 5.61 -9.99 -2.16
CA SER A 258 6.40 -10.42 -1.00
C SER A 258 7.47 -11.48 -1.34
N LYS A 259 7.61 -11.89 -2.60
CA LYS A 259 8.64 -12.81 -3.09
C LYS A 259 9.56 -12.09 -4.08
N PRO A 260 10.90 -12.17 -3.90
CA PRO A 260 11.85 -11.63 -4.87
C PRO A 260 11.62 -12.17 -6.28
N TYR A 261 11.89 -11.33 -7.29
CA TYR A 261 11.75 -11.63 -8.73
C TYR A 261 10.34 -11.98 -9.20
N LEU A 262 9.33 -11.90 -8.33
CA LEU A 262 7.95 -12.17 -8.66
C LEU A 262 7.15 -10.89 -8.51
N TYR A 263 6.51 -10.49 -9.60
CA TYR A 263 5.76 -9.25 -9.71
C TYR A 263 4.32 -9.54 -10.09
N PHE A 264 3.43 -8.62 -9.75
CA PHE A 264 2.02 -8.68 -10.07
C PHE A 264 1.64 -7.58 -11.08
N GLY A 265 0.69 -7.88 -11.95
CA GLY A 265 0.08 -6.92 -12.87
C GLY A 265 0.88 -6.72 -14.16
N LEU A 266 0.63 -5.58 -14.79
CA LEU A 266 1.20 -5.16 -16.07
C LEU A 266 1.91 -3.82 -15.90
N SER A 267 2.92 -3.54 -16.71
CA SER A 267 3.54 -2.23 -16.82
C SER A 267 3.08 -1.48 -18.08
N TYR A 268 3.55 -0.25 -18.25
CA TYR A 268 3.40 0.49 -19.50
C TYR A 268 4.11 -0.14 -20.71
N LEU A 269 5.04 -1.08 -20.49
CA LEU A 269 5.67 -1.82 -21.59
C LEU A 269 4.75 -2.92 -22.13
N ASP A 270 3.72 -3.29 -21.38
CA ASP A 270 2.89 -4.42 -21.72
C ASP A 270 1.78 -4.06 -22.68
N SER A 271 1.59 -4.97 -23.65
CA SER A 271 0.43 -4.93 -24.53
C SER A 271 -0.84 -5.05 -23.72
N CYS A 272 -1.78 -4.18 -24.06
CA CYS A 272 -3.12 -4.13 -23.53
C CYS A 272 -4.01 -5.37 -23.82
N ASN A 273 -3.53 -6.31 -24.65
CA ASN A 273 -4.19 -7.58 -24.95
C ASN A 273 -3.78 -8.70 -23.98
N GLN A 274 -2.79 -8.45 -23.12
CA GLN A 274 -2.40 -9.39 -22.10
C GLN A 274 -3.49 -9.51 -21.03
N SER A 275 -3.63 -10.71 -20.46
CA SER A 275 -4.59 -10.95 -19.38
C SER A 275 -4.25 -10.14 -18.14
N ARG A 276 -5.28 -9.75 -17.40
CA ARG A 276 -5.16 -9.13 -16.07
C ARG A 276 -4.72 -10.14 -15.02
N GLY A 277 -4.34 -9.65 -13.84
CA GLY A 277 -4.02 -10.50 -12.68
C GLY A 277 -2.81 -11.40 -12.88
N LEU A 278 -1.91 -11.03 -13.79
CA LEU A 278 -0.74 -11.85 -14.13
C LEU A 278 0.33 -11.77 -13.05
N LEU A 279 0.83 -12.94 -12.65
CA LEU A 279 2.09 -13.06 -11.92
C LEU A 279 3.22 -13.25 -12.92
N ARG A 280 4.32 -12.51 -12.73
CA ARG A 280 5.43 -12.46 -13.66
C ARG A 280 6.74 -12.67 -12.96
N TYR A 281 7.54 -13.57 -13.51
CA TYR A 281 8.92 -13.73 -13.09
C TYR A 281 9.81 -12.82 -13.92
N ASP A 282 10.60 -11.98 -13.25
CA ASP A 282 11.55 -11.08 -13.89
C ASP A 282 12.78 -10.93 -13.00
N THR A 283 13.96 -11.14 -13.57
CA THR A 283 15.25 -11.02 -12.86
C THR A 283 15.81 -9.60 -12.90
N SER A 284 15.15 -8.69 -13.62
CA SER A 284 15.56 -7.30 -13.76
C SER A 284 15.26 -6.55 -12.47
N GLU A 285 16.28 -6.35 -11.65
CA GLU A 285 16.17 -5.55 -10.42
C GLU A 285 16.27 -4.06 -10.70
N SER A 286 15.59 -3.24 -9.90
CA SER A 286 15.72 -1.77 -9.93
C SER A 286 15.53 -1.14 -11.32
N ASN A 287 14.50 -1.60 -12.03
CA ASN A 287 14.15 -1.13 -13.38
C ASN A 287 13.12 0.03 -13.35
N ALA A 288 12.85 0.64 -14.51
CA ALA A 288 11.94 1.79 -14.65
C ALA A 288 10.45 1.45 -14.85
N TYR A 289 10.05 0.19 -14.77
CA TYR A 289 8.69 -0.28 -15.04
C TYR A 289 8.10 -1.12 -13.90
N THR A 290 8.81 -1.22 -12.78
CA THR A 290 8.39 -1.87 -11.55
C THR A 290 8.31 -0.85 -10.42
N GLY A 291 7.11 -0.72 -9.84
CA GLY A 291 6.84 0.00 -8.60
C GLY A 291 6.25 -0.93 -7.54
N PHE A 292 5.52 -0.38 -6.57
CA PHE A 292 4.86 -1.18 -5.55
C PHE A 292 3.73 -0.42 -4.87
N ARG A 293 2.93 -1.16 -4.12
CA ARG A 293 2.03 -0.65 -3.10
C ARG A 293 2.19 -1.48 -1.82
N ASN A 294 1.62 -1.05 -0.70
CA ASN A 294 1.63 -1.82 0.55
C ASN A 294 0.25 -2.39 0.89
N VAL A 295 0.27 -3.47 1.67
CA VAL A 295 -0.83 -3.87 2.56
C VAL A 295 -0.52 -3.43 3.97
N CYS A 296 -1.55 -3.27 4.80
CA CYS A 296 -1.43 -3.00 6.22
C CYS A 296 -2.35 -3.93 7.02
N THR A 297 -1.84 -4.37 8.17
CA THR A 297 -2.60 -5.09 9.21
C THR A 297 -2.20 -4.51 10.55
N PHE A 298 -3.12 -4.43 11.52
CA PHE A 298 -2.75 -4.10 12.89
C PHE A 298 -2.27 -5.36 13.60
N LYS A 299 -1.04 -5.34 14.08
CA LYS A 299 -0.43 -6.44 14.85
C LYS A 299 -0.42 -6.09 16.31
N LYS A 300 -0.68 -7.08 17.16
CA LYS A 300 -0.54 -6.94 18.60
C LYS A 300 0.93 -7.11 18.97
N TRP A 301 1.50 -6.18 19.74
CA TRP A 301 2.85 -6.33 20.26
C TRP A 301 2.97 -7.58 21.15
N GLY A 302 4.08 -8.31 21.02
CA GLY A 302 4.38 -9.52 21.81
C GLY A 302 3.60 -10.78 21.43
N LYS A 303 2.90 -10.81 20.29
CA LYS A 303 2.21 -12.00 19.75
C LYS A 303 2.49 -12.22 18.27
#